data_AF-A0A2J2H9F2-F1
#
_entry.id   AF-A0A2J2H9F2-F1
#
_cell.length_a   1.000
_cell.length_b   1.000
_cell.length_c   1.000
_cell.angle_alpha   90.00
_cell.angle_beta   90.00
_cell.angle_gamma   90.00
#
_symmetry.space_group_name_H-M   'P 1'
#
loop_
_entity.id
_entity.type
_entity.pdbx_description
1 polymer ?
#
loop_
_entity_poly.entity_id
_entity_poly.type
_entity_poly.pdbx_seq_one_letter_code
_entity_poly.pdbx_strand_id
1 'polypeptide(L)'
;MTRTKYTLLALMVAVIITAVLMVPRVLPGVHHGSVNTYSLEGLLSGVPTPTVCIVGYAANPYISNLTAGLGEVGVPYIIITGISNQTISRCSILVISSDWLENLGNEYGGVIINAMQRG
;
A
#
# COMPACT_ATOMS: atom_id res chain seq x y z
N MET A 1 -14.37 23.48 -40.39
CA MET A 1 -13.28 23.97 -39.50
C MET A 1 -13.01 23.08 -38.28
N THR A 2 -13.77 21.98 -38.08
CA THR A 2 -13.61 21.02 -36.98
C THR A 2 -12.73 19.83 -37.35
N ARG A 3 -12.79 19.34 -38.60
CA ARG A 3 -12.00 18.19 -39.10
C ARG A 3 -10.48 18.40 -38.98
N THR A 4 -10.01 19.62 -39.26
CA THR A 4 -8.59 19.99 -39.16
C THR A 4 -8.07 20.01 -37.72
N LYS A 5 -8.92 20.30 -36.74
CA LYS A 5 -8.54 20.31 -35.31
C LYS A 5 -8.28 18.90 -34.79
N TYR A 6 -9.10 17.92 -35.20
CA TYR A 6 -8.91 16.52 -34.81
C TYR A 6 -7.69 15.87 -35.48
N THR A 7 -7.39 16.22 -36.73
CA THR A 7 -6.16 15.74 -37.39
C THR A 7 -4.91 16.31 -36.73
N LEU A 8 -4.91 17.57 -36.30
CA LEU A 8 -3.79 18.15 -35.54
C LEU A 8 -3.62 17.48 -34.18
N LEU A 9 -4.73 17.19 -33.49
CA LEU A 9 -4.71 16.51 -32.20
C LEU A 9 -4.15 15.08 -32.32
N ALA A 10 -4.59 14.33 -33.33
CA ALA A 10 -4.11 12.97 -33.59
C ALA A 10 -2.61 12.95 -33.91
N LEU A 11 -2.12 13.95 -34.64
CA LEU A 11 -0.70 14.09 -35.00
C LEU A 11 0.15 14.39 -33.75
N MET A 12 -0.34 15.25 -32.85
CA MET A 12 0.32 15.53 -31.57
C MET A 12 0.41 14.30 -30.67
N VAL A 13 -0.66 13.49 -30.59
CA VAL A 13 -0.66 12.24 -29.80
C VAL A 13 0.33 11.23 -30.38
N ALA A 14 0.39 11.09 -31.71
CA ALA A 14 1.34 10.18 -32.36
C ALA A 14 2.80 10.58 -32.09
N VAL A 15 3.12 11.88 -32.10
CA VAL A 15 4.46 12.41 -31.80
C VAL A 15 4.87 12.16 -30.35
N ILE A 16 3.93 12.29 -29.39
CA ILE A 16 4.22 12.01 -27.98
C ILE A 16 4.52 10.52 -27.77
N ILE A 17 3.74 9.63 -28.41
CA ILE A 17 3.93 8.18 -28.29
C ILE A 17 5.28 7.75 -28.90
N THR A 18 5.64 8.29 -30.07
CA THR A 18 6.96 7.99 -30.68
C THR A 18 8.12 8.56 -29.87
N ALA A 19 7.96 9.74 -29.25
CA ALA A 19 8.99 10.31 -28.38
C ALA A 19 9.22 9.47 -27.11
N VAL A 20 8.16 8.91 -26.51
CA VAL A 20 8.28 8.03 -25.33
C VAL A 20 8.86 6.67 -25.69
N LEU A 21 8.55 6.13 -26.88
CA LEU A 21 9.05 4.82 -27.34
C LEU A 21 10.46 4.86 -27.95
N MET A 22 10.92 6.03 -28.41
CA MET A 22 12.27 6.20 -28.99
C MET A 22 13.31 6.72 -28.00
N VAL A 23 12.99 6.82 -26.70
CA VAL A 23 14.04 6.95 -25.69
C VAL A 23 14.95 5.72 -25.83
N PRO A 24 16.20 5.88 -26.30
CA PRO A 24 17.09 4.75 -26.45
C PRO A 24 17.30 4.20 -25.05
N ARG A 25 17.04 2.91 -24.87
CA ARG A 25 17.55 2.13 -23.73
C ARG A 25 19.07 2.13 -23.82
N VAL A 26 19.69 3.25 -23.44
CA VAL A 26 21.10 3.29 -23.13
C VAL A 26 21.22 2.61 -21.78
N LEU A 27 21.39 1.30 -21.83
CA LEU A 27 22.00 0.54 -20.75
C LEU A 27 23.43 1.07 -20.65
N PRO A 28 23.83 1.83 -19.61
CA PRO A 28 25.24 1.97 -19.36
C PRO A 28 25.65 0.62 -18.79
N GLY A 29 26.42 -0.14 -19.56
CA GLY A 29 27.25 -1.20 -19.01
C GLY A 29 28.19 -0.56 -18.00
N VAL A 30 27.75 -0.46 -16.75
CA VAL A 30 28.60 -0.04 -15.64
C VAL A 30 29.34 -1.29 -15.21
N HIS A 31 30.66 -1.24 -15.40
CA HIS A 31 31.62 -2.18 -14.88
C HIS A 31 31.30 -2.62 -13.45
N HIS A 32 31.52 -3.91 -13.19
CA HIS A 32 31.59 -4.51 -11.87
C HIS A 32 32.65 -3.81 -10.99
N GLY A 33 32.30 -2.66 -10.43
CA GLY A 33 32.86 -2.18 -9.20
C GLY A 33 32.08 -2.86 -8.08
N SER A 34 32.78 -3.61 -7.23
CA SER A 34 32.26 -4.19 -5.99
C SER A 34 31.69 -3.08 -5.09
N VAL A 35 30.46 -2.66 -5.37
CA VAL A 35 29.64 -1.88 -4.45
C VAL A 35 28.93 -2.91 -3.60
N ASN A 36 29.29 -2.98 -2.31
CA ASN A 36 28.67 -3.82 -1.31
C ASN A 36 27.15 -3.77 -1.49
N THR A 37 26.60 -4.80 -2.11
CA THR A 37 25.17 -4.93 -2.37
C THR A 37 24.62 -5.40 -1.04
N TYR A 38 24.29 -4.47 -0.16
CA TYR A 38 23.42 -4.80 0.96
C TYR A 38 22.15 -5.35 0.30
N SER A 39 21.91 -6.66 0.42
CA SER A 39 20.67 -7.22 -0.12
C SER A 39 19.53 -6.49 0.57
N LEU A 40 18.42 -6.25 -0.14
CA LEU A 40 17.25 -5.62 0.47
C LEU A 40 16.84 -6.36 1.75
N GLU A 41 17.00 -7.69 1.77
CA GLU A 41 16.87 -8.53 2.97
C GLU A 41 17.86 -8.17 4.08
N GLY A 42 19.12 -7.85 3.76
CA GLY A 42 20.12 -7.37 4.72
C GLY A 42 19.87 -5.94 5.23
N LEU A 43 19.20 -5.09 4.44
CA LEU A 43 18.76 -3.75 4.86
C LEU A 43 17.47 -3.79 5.70
N LEU A 44 16.57 -4.71 5.40
CA LEU A 44 15.32 -4.94 6.14
C LEU A 44 15.50 -5.93 7.30
N SER A 45 16.65 -6.60 7.37
CA SER A 45 17.07 -7.47 8.46
C SER A 45 17.11 -6.67 9.76
N GLY A 46 16.18 -6.98 10.68
CA GLY A 46 16.05 -6.31 11.97
C GLY A 46 14.97 -5.22 12.00
N VAL A 47 14.31 -4.92 10.88
CA VAL A 47 13.08 -4.11 10.88
C VAL A 47 11.91 -5.04 11.21
N PRO A 48 11.20 -4.85 12.35
CA PRO A 48 10.04 -5.67 12.67
C PRO A 48 8.98 -5.49 11.58
N THR A 49 8.57 -6.59 10.93
CA THR A 49 7.46 -6.55 9.99
C THR A 49 6.19 -6.17 10.77
N PRO A 50 5.52 -5.06 10.43
CA PRO A 50 4.37 -4.60 11.19
C PRO A 50 3.23 -5.62 11.06
N THR A 51 2.53 -5.88 12.17
CA THR A 51 1.31 -6.69 12.11
C THR A 51 0.11 -5.77 11.91
N VAL A 52 -0.67 -6.02 10.85
CA VAL A 52 -1.84 -5.20 10.49
C VAL A 52 -3.11 -5.86 11.03
N CYS A 53 -3.88 -5.14 11.83
CA CYS A 53 -5.20 -5.58 12.26
C CYS A 53 -6.29 -4.85 11.47
N ILE A 54 -7.18 -5.61 10.83
CA ILE A 54 -8.26 -5.07 10.01
C ILE A 54 -9.57 -5.29 10.74
N VAL A 55 -10.27 -4.20 11.05
CA VAL A 55 -11.54 -4.26 11.76
C VAL A 55 -12.68 -4.44 10.77
N GLY A 56 -13.41 -5.56 10.88
CA GLY A 56 -14.59 -5.85 10.08
C GLY A 56 -14.80 -7.34 9.83
N TYR A 57 -15.65 -7.65 8.84
CA TYR A 57 -15.97 -9.02 8.45
C TYR A 57 -15.19 -9.40 7.20
N ALA A 58 -14.61 -10.61 7.18
CA ALA A 58 -13.83 -11.12 6.04
C ALA A 58 -14.61 -11.14 4.70
N ALA A 59 -15.95 -11.20 4.76
CA ALA A 59 -16.81 -11.13 3.58
C ALA A 59 -16.90 -9.73 2.94
N ASN A 60 -16.32 -8.69 3.56
CA ASN A 60 -16.28 -7.35 3.00
C ASN A 60 -15.28 -7.30 1.81
N PRO A 61 -15.71 -6.91 0.60
CA PRO A 61 -14.85 -6.91 -0.59
C PRO A 61 -13.64 -5.96 -0.45
N TYR A 62 -13.76 -4.87 0.32
CA TYR A 62 -12.64 -3.97 0.59
C TYR A 62 -11.55 -4.64 1.43
N ILE A 63 -11.96 -5.45 2.42
CA ILE A 63 -11.03 -6.24 3.24
C ILE A 63 -10.34 -7.29 2.38
N SER A 64 -11.08 -7.97 1.49
CA SER A 64 -10.49 -8.96 0.58
C SER A 64 -9.36 -8.36 -0.27
N ASN A 65 -9.59 -7.21 -0.92
CA ASN A 65 -8.57 -6.55 -1.74
C ASN A 65 -7.35 -6.11 -0.91
N LEU A 66 -7.59 -5.56 0.29
CA LEU A 66 -6.52 -5.16 1.21
C LEU A 66 -5.67 -6.37 1.63
N THR A 67 -6.31 -7.47 2.02
CA THR A 67 -5.61 -8.69 2.46
C THR A 67 -4.82 -9.36 1.35
N ALA A 68 -5.30 -9.31 0.10
CA ALA A 68 -4.55 -9.79 -1.05
C ALA A 68 -3.27 -8.96 -1.26
N GLY A 69 -3.38 -7.62 -1.25
CA GLY A 69 -2.23 -6.73 -1.38
C GLY A 69 -1.22 -6.90 -0.24
N LEU A 70 -1.67 -7.06 1.02
CA LEU A 70 -0.80 -7.35 2.15
C LEU A 70 -0.07 -8.70 2.00
N GLY A 71 -0.75 -9.71 1.45
CA GLY A 71 -0.17 -11.01 1.13
C GLY A 71 0.93 -10.92 0.06
N GLU A 72 0.73 -10.12 -0.99
CA GLU A 72 1.73 -9.92 -2.05
C GLU A 72 3.03 -9.29 -1.54
N VAL A 73 2.95 -8.39 -0.56
CA VAL A 73 4.12 -7.73 0.05
C VAL A 73 4.63 -8.44 1.31
N GLY A 74 4.06 -9.60 1.67
CA GLY A 74 4.50 -10.40 2.81
C GLY A 74 4.25 -9.77 4.19
N VAL A 75 3.25 -8.89 4.31
CA VAL A 75 2.88 -8.24 5.58
C VAL A 75 1.85 -9.10 6.31
N PRO A 76 2.11 -9.54 7.55
CA PRO A 76 1.17 -10.34 8.32
C PRO A 76 -0.04 -9.50 8.73
N TYR A 77 -1.23 -10.09 8.63
CA TYR A 77 -2.47 -9.42 9.00
C TYR A 77 -3.41 -10.34 9.78
N ILE A 78 -4.31 -9.72 10.54
CA ILE A 78 -5.38 -10.40 11.29
C ILE A 78 -6.67 -9.62 11.05
N ILE A 79 -7.77 -10.34 10.78
CA ILE A 79 -9.10 -9.73 10.69
C ILE A 79 -9.77 -9.90 12.06
N ILE A 80 -10.28 -8.80 12.63
CA ILE A 80 -10.97 -8.79 13.92
C ILE A 80 -12.36 -8.17 13.76
N THR A 81 -13.36 -8.72 14.43
CA THR A 81 -14.73 -8.20 14.40
C THR A 81 -15.02 -7.18 15.51
N GLY A 82 -14.14 -7.11 16.51
CA GLY A 82 -14.25 -6.17 17.64
C GLY A 82 -12.88 -5.83 18.22
N ILE A 83 -12.80 -4.67 18.88
CA ILE A 83 -11.55 -4.13 19.42
C ILE A 83 -11.50 -4.35 20.93
N SER A 84 -10.41 -4.91 21.44
CA SER A 84 -10.11 -5.01 22.87
C SER A 84 -8.63 -4.75 23.11
N ASN A 85 -8.24 -4.47 24.35
CA ASN A 85 -6.83 -4.31 24.71
C ASN A 85 -6.00 -5.57 24.34
N GLN A 86 -6.62 -6.75 24.38
CA GLN A 86 -5.95 -8.00 24.05
C GLN A 86 -5.77 -8.18 22.52
N THR A 87 -6.75 -7.76 21.72
CA THR A 87 -6.63 -7.87 20.26
C THR A 87 -5.69 -6.79 19.72
N ILE A 88 -5.82 -5.54 20.17
CA ILE A 88 -5.06 -4.41 19.65
C ILE A 88 -3.57 -4.42 20.05
N SER A 89 -3.22 -5.04 21.19
CA SER A 89 -1.83 -5.12 21.67
C SER A 89 -0.92 -6.01 20.80
N ARG A 90 -1.50 -6.76 19.86
CA ARG A 90 -0.78 -7.58 18.88
C ARG A 90 -0.58 -6.86 17.55
N CYS A 91 -1.13 -5.66 17.41
CA CYS A 91 -1.20 -4.92 16.16
C CYS A 91 -0.19 -3.77 16.20
N SER A 92 0.61 -3.64 15.14
CA SER A 92 1.44 -2.44 14.91
C SER A 92 0.66 -1.38 14.14
N ILE A 93 -0.33 -1.80 13.34
CA ILE A 93 -1.18 -0.94 12.54
C ILE A 93 -2.62 -1.42 12.69
N LEU A 94 -3.55 -0.48 12.89
CA LEU A 94 -4.98 -0.76 12.95
C LEU A 94 -5.70 -0.08 11.79
N VAL A 95 -6.40 -0.86 10.97
CA VAL A 95 -7.19 -0.40 9.84
C VAL A 95 -8.66 -0.51 10.22
N ILE A 96 -9.35 0.63 10.28
CA ILE A 96 -10.76 0.74 10.63
C ILE A 96 -11.47 1.45 9.48
N SER A 97 -12.57 0.88 8.97
CA SER A 97 -13.43 1.58 8.02
C SER A 97 -14.17 2.73 8.72
N SER A 98 -14.34 3.85 8.04
CA SER A 98 -15.08 5.01 8.57
C SER A 98 -16.48 4.63 9.07
N ASP A 99 -17.23 3.83 8.31
CA ASP A 99 -18.57 3.37 8.69
C ASP A 99 -18.58 2.63 10.04
N TRP A 100 -17.57 1.78 10.28
CA TRP A 100 -17.43 1.07 11.55
C TRP A 100 -17.14 2.06 12.68
N LEU A 101 -16.25 3.03 12.43
CA LEU A 101 -15.88 4.04 13.42
C LEU A 101 -17.07 4.97 13.76
N GLU A 102 -17.89 5.33 12.79
CA GLU A 102 -19.10 6.13 13.01
C GLU A 102 -20.13 5.39 13.87
N ASN A 103 -20.32 4.09 13.61
CA ASN A 103 -21.33 3.29 14.30
C ASN A 103 -20.89 2.82 15.70
N LEU A 104 -19.60 2.50 15.88
CA LEU A 104 -19.09 1.81 17.07
C LEU A 104 -17.96 2.58 17.76
N GLY A 105 -17.48 3.69 17.21
CA GLY A 105 -16.35 4.45 17.77
C GLY A 105 -16.56 4.94 19.20
N ASN A 106 -17.81 5.24 19.60
CA ASN A 106 -18.12 5.62 20.98
C ASN A 106 -17.91 4.46 21.97
N GLU A 107 -18.19 3.22 21.57
CA GLU A 107 -18.02 2.02 22.39
C GLU A 107 -16.54 1.68 22.56
N TYR A 108 -15.76 1.78 21.49
CA TYR A 108 -14.37 1.35 21.46
C TYR A 108 -13.34 2.48 21.63
N GLY A 109 -13.78 3.73 21.68
CA GLY A 109 -12.93 4.92 21.65
C GLY A 109 -11.86 4.93 22.74
N GLY A 110 -12.20 4.55 23.98
CA GLY A 110 -11.23 4.48 25.08
C GLY A 110 -10.10 3.48 24.83
N VAL A 111 -10.42 2.33 24.24
CA VAL A 111 -9.42 1.30 23.89
C VAL A 111 -8.53 1.78 22.74
N ILE A 112 -9.12 2.38 21.71
CA ILE A 112 -8.38 2.90 20.55
C ILE A 112 -7.43 4.02 20.98
N ILE A 113 -7.91 4.99 21.77
CA ILE A 113 -7.10 6.12 22.27
C ILE A 113 -5.95 5.61 23.14
N ASN A 114 -6.23 4.71 24.07
CA ASN A 114 -5.21 4.13 24.94
C ASN A 114 -4.15 3.33 24.16
N ALA A 115 -4.53 2.64 23.07
CA ALA A 115 -3.57 1.98 22.19
C ALA A 115 -2.69 2.99 21.45
N MET A 116 -3.29 4.03 20.84
CA MET A 116 -2.52 5.08 20.15
C MET A 116 -1.52 5.79 21.08
N GLN A 117 -1.86 5.98 22.36
CA GLN A 117 -0.97 6.59 23.34
C GLN A 117 0.25 5.72 23.69
N ARG A 118 0.19 4.40 23.44
CA ARG A 118 1.26 3.45 23.76
C ARG A 118 2.21 3.18 22.59
N GLY A 119 1.84 3.66 21.38
CA GLY A 119 2.49 3.27 20.12
C GLY A 119 2.12 1.85 19.71
#